data_AF-A0AA35T130-F1
#
_entry.id   AF-A0AA35T130-F1
#
_cell.length_a   1.000
_cell.length_b   1.000
_cell.length_c   1.000
_cell.angle_alpha   90.00
_cell.angle_beta   90.00
_cell.angle_gamma   90.00
#
_symmetry.space_group_name_H-M   'P 1'
#
loop_
_entity.id
_entity.type
_entity.pdbx_description
1 polymer ?
#
loop_
_entity_poly.entity_id
_entity_poly.type
_entity_poly.pdbx_seq_one_letter_code
_entity_poly.pdbx_strand_id
1 'polypeptide(L)'
;MFEHLQNTSVPGISGNDVRFNDDGIRDINQVRILQYQLNDDELIIRVEVGSVVNVGDNSTFQPTNASFLFPDGVPIDGVPIEEVVTVSMGLTVVYVILAAAGLVFTTTCLVFTIFFRNERLIRLSSPNLNYIIGLGAIVLYINVIILVIPAKDANLAAVICNVNPWLISLGYSLCYGIIIIKMIRVWVIFNRPLGFKARLFRDYLMTLFVLCLAIIDVVILLLHAVIEATRDNLGVKLTSNRELPEETFGVTAERHKYSLYICESKGQVYLYAVLFGYKGILQVLALLLAFRTRNVKVKGLDDSVYIAASVYVTSIVLAVIIVSTYTLRDYVNAYPAVVGMGLLLGTTMILGLVFIPRVSKQ
;
A
#
# COMPACT_ATOMS: atom_id res chain seq x y z
N MET A 1 -10.12 -57.45 -58.33
CA MET A 1 -11.04 -57.69 -57.18
C MET A 1 -11.10 -56.47 -56.27
N PHE A 2 -9.96 -55.95 -55.80
CA PHE A 2 -9.92 -54.74 -54.96
C PHE A 2 -10.41 -53.46 -55.67
N GLU A 3 -10.09 -53.24 -56.95
CA GLU A 3 -10.61 -52.09 -57.71
C GLU A 3 -12.15 -52.07 -57.83
N HIS A 4 -12.80 -53.24 -57.87
CA HIS A 4 -14.25 -53.31 -57.97
C HIS A 4 -14.93 -52.98 -56.64
N LEU A 5 -14.29 -53.26 -55.50
CA LEU A 5 -14.79 -52.90 -54.17
C LEU A 5 -14.63 -51.41 -53.87
N GLN A 6 -13.64 -50.76 -54.47
CA GLN A 6 -13.39 -49.32 -54.31
C GLN A 6 -14.47 -48.47 -55.00
N ASN A 7 -15.11 -49.01 -56.04
CA ASN A 7 -16.13 -48.29 -56.83
C ASN A 7 -17.58 -48.68 -56.46
N THR A 8 -17.80 -49.30 -55.29
CA THR A 8 -19.15 -49.65 -54.81
C THR A 8 -19.72 -48.58 -53.88
N SER A 9 -20.90 -48.07 -54.24
CA SER A 9 -21.78 -47.28 -53.38
C SER A 9 -23.11 -48.02 -53.23
N VAL A 10 -23.44 -48.48 -52.03
CA VAL A 10 -24.69 -49.25 -51.79
C VAL A 10 -25.44 -48.68 -50.60
N PRO A 11 -26.78 -48.50 -50.67
CA PRO A 11 -27.58 -48.12 -49.53
C PRO A 11 -27.68 -49.28 -48.53
N GLY A 12 -27.53 -48.98 -47.24
CA GLY A 12 -27.65 -49.96 -46.16
C GLY A 12 -28.28 -49.38 -44.91
N ILE A 13 -28.49 -50.25 -43.91
CA ILE A 13 -29.06 -49.86 -42.61
C ILE A 13 -28.19 -48.79 -41.91
N SER A 14 -26.89 -48.80 -42.17
CA SER A 14 -25.92 -47.88 -41.59
C SER A 14 -25.77 -46.56 -42.37
N GLY A 15 -26.55 -46.33 -43.43
CA GLY A 15 -26.54 -45.10 -44.23
C GLY A 15 -26.89 -45.33 -45.70
N ASN A 16 -27.37 -44.28 -46.37
CA ASN A 16 -27.82 -44.36 -47.77
C ASN A 16 -26.68 -44.50 -48.79
N ASP A 17 -25.44 -44.20 -48.40
CA ASP A 17 -24.25 -44.31 -49.24
C ASP A 17 -23.12 -44.97 -48.44
N VAL A 18 -23.00 -46.29 -48.55
CA VAL A 18 -21.85 -47.05 -48.01
C VAL A 18 -20.80 -47.15 -49.10
N ARG A 19 -19.77 -46.31 -48.99
CA ARG A 19 -18.60 -46.27 -49.87
C ARG A 19 -17.32 -46.19 -49.06
N PHE A 20 -16.21 -46.60 -49.65
CA PHE A 20 -14.89 -46.60 -49.02
C PHE A 20 -13.93 -45.76 -49.86
N ASN A 21 -13.09 -44.98 -49.19
CA ASN A 21 -12.04 -44.20 -49.84
C ASN A 21 -10.84 -45.10 -50.23
N ASP A 22 -9.83 -44.50 -50.87
CA ASP A 22 -8.63 -45.20 -51.35
C ASP A 22 -7.82 -45.85 -50.20
N ASP A 23 -7.95 -45.34 -48.98
CA ASP A 23 -7.34 -45.89 -47.76
C ASP A 23 -8.18 -47.02 -47.12
N GLY A 24 -9.33 -47.36 -47.71
CA GLY A 24 -10.26 -48.38 -47.19
C GLY A 24 -11.11 -47.93 -46.00
N ILE A 25 -11.14 -46.62 -45.72
CA ILE A 25 -11.95 -46.00 -44.67
C ILE A 25 -13.34 -45.71 -45.24
N ARG A 26 -14.38 -46.07 -44.49
CA ARG A 26 -15.75 -45.72 -44.87
C ARG A 26 -15.93 -44.20 -44.77
N ASP A 27 -16.54 -43.59 -45.78
CA ASP A 27 -16.92 -42.19 -45.68
C ASP A 27 -18.01 -42.02 -44.63
N ILE A 28 -17.63 -41.35 -43.53
CA ILE A 28 -18.52 -41.08 -42.40
C ILE A 28 -19.14 -39.71 -42.61
N ASN A 29 -20.45 -39.70 -42.89
CA ASN A 29 -21.20 -38.46 -43.12
C ASN A 29 -21.61 -37.76 -41.82
N GLN A 30 -21.58 -38.45 -40.68
CA GLN A 30 -22.03 -37.90 -39.40
C GLN A 30 -21.27 -38.47 -38.19
N VAL A 31 -20.79 -37.59 -37.32
CA VAL A 31 -20.20 -37.92 -36.02
C VAL A 31 -21.08 -37.36 -34.91
N ARG A 32 -21.49 -38.18 -33.95
CA ARG A 32 -22.34 -37.76 -32.82
C ARG A 32 -21.48 -37.35 -31.63
N ILE A 33 -21.81 -36.22 -31.02
CA ILE A 33 -21.15 -35.70 -29.81
C ILE A 33 -22.06 -35.95 -28.61
N LEU A 34 -21.51 -36.64 -27.61
CA LEU A 34 -22.21 -36.98 -26.37
C LEU A 34 -21.55 -36.26 -25.19
N GLN A 35 -22.35 -35.78 -24.24
CA GLN A 35 -21.90 -35.22 -22.98
C GLN A 35 -22.49 -36.02 -21.81
N TYR A 36 -21.71 -36.22 -20.76
CA TYR A 36 -22.20 -36.77 -19.50
C TYR A 36 -22.80 -35.65 -18.66
N GLN A 37 -24.07 -35.77 -18.28
CA GLN A 37 -24.80 -34.80 -17.48
C GLN A 37 -25.44 -35.49 -16.27
N LEU A 38 -25.63 -34.75 -15.18
CA LEU A 38 -26.40 -35.21 -14.03
C LEU A 38 -27.89 -34.95 -14.29
N ASN A 39 -28.72 -35.96 -14.10
CA ASN A 39 -30.17 -35.82 -14.13
C ASN A 39 -30.68 -35.30 -12.76
N ASP A 40 -31.96 -34.93 -12.68
CA ASP A 40 -32.61 -34.45 -11.44
C ASP A 40 -32.46 -35.42 -10.25
N ASP A 41 -32.30 -36.72 -10.52
CA ASP A 41 -32.07 -37.78 -9.52
C ASP A 41 -30.57 -38.03 -9.22
N GLU A 42 -29.67 -37.09 -9.55
CA GLU A 42 -28.20 -37.17 -9.41
C GLU A 42 -27.55 -38.36 -10.16
N LEU A 43 -28.24 -38.94 -11.14
CA LEU A 43 -27.71 -40.01 -11.97
C LEU A 43 -26.98 -39.46 -13.19
N ILE A 44 -25.81 -40.04 -13.49
CA ILE A 44 -25.03 -39.68 -14.67
C ILE A 44 -25.68 -40.30 -15.93
N ILE A 45 -26.17 -39.45 -16.82
CA ILE A 45 -26.75 -39.83 -18.10
C ILE A 45 -25.88 -39.33 -19.26
N ARG A 46 -25.91 -40.05 -20.39
CA ARG A 46 -25.27 -39.62 -21.65
C ARG A 46 -26.30 -38.91 -22.50
N VAL A 47 -26.09 -37.62 -22.75
CA VAL A 47 -26.97 -36.78 -23.55
C VAL A 47 -26.27 -36.43 -24.85
N GLU A 48 -26.97 -36.54 -25.98
CA GLU A 48 -26.46 -36.08 -27.27
C GLU A 48 -26.60 -34.57 -27.41
N VAL A 49 -25.47 -33.89 -27.53
CA VAL A 49 -25.40 -32.42 -27.53
C VAL A 49 -25.29 -31.84 -28.94
N GLY A 50 -24.94 -32.66 -29.92
CA GLY A 50 -24.95 -32.29 -31.32
C GLY A 50 -24.30 -33.34 -32.21
N SER A 51 -24.28 -33.07 -33.50
CA SER A 51 -23.59 -33.91 -34.48
C SER A 51 -22.79 -33.08 -35.47
N VAL A 52 -21.64 -33.59 -35.89
CA VAL A 52 -20.84 -33.01 -36.98
C VAL A 52 -21.23 -33.74 -38.25
N VAL A 53 -21.78 -33.00 -39.21
CA VAL A 53 -22.14 -33.53 -40.54
C VAL A 53 -21.07 -33.08 -41.53
N ASN A 54 -20.50 -34.04 -42.25
CA ASN A 54 -19.52 -33.79 -43.30
C ASN A 54 -20.25 -33.68 -44.64
N VAL A 55 -20.11 -32.55 -45.33
CA VAL A 55 -20.65 -32.32 -46.67
C VAL A 55 -19.49 -31.95 -47.58
N GLY A 56 -18.96 -32.93 -48.31
CA GLY A 56 -17.69 -32.77 -49.04
C GLY A 56 -16.52 -32.54 -48.08
N ASP A 57 -15.69 -31.54 -48.35
CA ASP A 57 -14.54 -31.16 -47.49
C ASP A 57 -14.93 -30.29 -46.28
N ASN A 58 -16.19 -29.86 -46.19
CA ASN A 58 -16.66 -29.01 -45.11
C ASN A 58 -17.37 -29.83 -44.01
N SER A 59 -16.90 -29.70 -42.78
CA SER A 59 -17.55 -30.22 -41.58
C SER A 59 -18.37 -29.12 -40.90
N THR A 60 -19.65 -29.36 -40.63
CA THR A 60 -20.51 -28.40 -39.90
C THR A 60 -21.06 -29.02 -38.62
N PHE A 61 -20.97 -28.29 -37.50
CA PHE A 61 -21.55 -28.72 -36.23
C PHE A 61 -23.03 -28.31 -36.15
N GLN A 62 -23.89 -29.29 -35.93
CA GLN A 62 -25.33 -29.13 -35.75
C GLN A 62 -25.68 -29.39 -34.28
N PRO A 63 -25.91 -28.35 -33.46
CA PRO A 63 -26.26 -28.51 -32.06
C PRO A 63 -27.68 -29.07 -31.91
N THR A 64 -27.87 -29.94 -30.92
CA THR A 64 -29.21 -30.39 -30.51
C THR A 64 -29.83 -29.34 -29.59
N ASN A 65 -31.16 -29.20 -29.56
CA ASN A 65 -31.90 -28.30 -28.64
C ASN A 65 -31.70 -28.62 -27.13
N ALA A 66 -30.84 -29.58 -26.78
CA ALA A 66 -30.56 -29.96 -25.41
C ALA A 66 -29.84 -28.82 -24.68
N SER A 67 -30.36 -28.51 -23.48
CA SER A 67 -29.87 -27.50 -22.54
C SER A 67 -28.35 -27.43 -22.46
N PHE A 68 -27.85 -26.22 -22.73
CA PHE A 68 -26.49 -25.67 -22.57
C PHE A 68 -25.38 -26.66 -22.16
N LEU A 69 -24.47 -26.92 -23.13
CA LEU A 69 -23.22 -27.67 -23.00
C LEU A 69 -22.35 -27.21 -21.82
N PHE A 70 -22.49 -25.95 -21.40
CA PHE A 70 -21.83 -25.36 -20.25
C PHE A 70 -22.76 -24.33 -19.59
N PRO A 71 -23.20 -24.54 -18.33
CA PRO A 71 -24.13 -23.63 -17.65
C PRO A 71 -23.64 -22.18 -17.56
N ASP A 72 -22.33 -22.01 -17.40
CA ASP A 72 -21.65 -20.71 -17.24
C ASP A 72 -20.95 -20.25 -18.54
N GLY A 73 -21.22 -20.90 -19.67
CA GLY A 73 -20.55 -20.64 -20.95
C GLY A 73 -19.31 -21.51 -21.19
N VAL A 74 -18.81 -21.51 -22.44
CA VAL A 74 -17.68 -22.37 -22.85
C VAL A 74 -16.42 -21.96 -22.07
N PRO A 75 -15.76 -22.90 -21.35
CA PRO A 75 -14.51 -22.61 -20.68
C PRO A 75 -13.45 -22.18 -21.69
N ILE A 76 -12.83 -21.02 -21.47
CA ILE A 76 -11.72 -20.55 -22.30
C ILE A 76 -10.44 -21.32 -21.93
N ASP A 77 -9.71 -21.75 -22.94
CA ASP A 77 -8.33 -22.21 -22.86
C ASP A 77 -7.38 -21.01 -22.89
N GLY A 78 -6.66 -20.76 -21.80
CA GLY A 78 -5.72 -19.64 -21.75
C GLY A 78 -5.19 -19.35 -20.35
N VAL A 79 -4.04 -18.68 -20.30
CA VAL A 79 -3.50 -18.12 -19.06
C VAL A 79 -4.10 -16.73 -18.89
N PRO A 80 -4.57 -16.34 -17.68
CA PRO A 80 -5.12 -15.01 -17.47
C PRO A 80 -4.09 -13.92 -17.75
N ILE A 81 -4.53 -12.82 -18.35
CA ILE A 81 -3.70 -11.65 -18.60
C ILE A 81 -3.56 -10.88 -17.29
N GLU A 82 -2.32 -10.70 -16.83
CA GLU A 82 -2.05 -9.96 -15.61
C GLU A 82 -2.01 -8.45 -15.88
N GLU A 83 -2.92 -7.71 -15.25
CA GLU A 83 -2.97 -6.26 -15.32
C GLU A 83 -2.49 -5.65 -14.01
N VAL A 84 -1.47 -4.80 -14.08
CA VAL A 84 -0.94 -4.11 -12.91
C VAL A 84 -1.82 -2.91 -12.56
N VAL A 85 -2.54 -3.00 -11.43
CA VAL A 85 -3.30 -1.89 -10.88
C VAL A 85 -2.42 -0.98 -10.04
N THR A 86 -2.69 0.32 -10.14
CA THR A 86 -1.99 1.37 -9.38
C THR A 86 -2.99 2.20 -8.58
N VAL A 87 -2.47 3.03 -7.68
CA VAL A 87 -3.27 4.01 -6.92
C VAL A 87 -4.16 4.82 -7.87
N SER A 88 -5.41 5.03 -7.47
CA SER A 88 -6.38 5.79 -8.27
C SER A 88 -5.90 7.22 -8.51
N MET A 89 -6.06 7.69 -9.75
CA MET A 89 -5.61 9.03 -10.15
C MET A 89 -6.24 10.15 -9.31
N GLY A 90 -7.52 10.01 -8.94
CA GLY A 90 -8.19 10.98 -8.07
C GLY A 90 -7.53 11.10 -6.70
N LEU A 91 -7.14 9.97 -6.10
CA LEU A 91 -6.44 9.96 -4.82
C LEU A 91 -5.04 10.56 -4.95
N THR A 92 -4.30 10.20 -5.99
CA THR A 92 -2.98 10.80 -6.26
C THR A 92 -3.05 12.32 -6.37
N VAL A 93 -3.98 12.86 -7.16
CA VAL A 93 -4.13 14.32 -7.34
C VAL A 93 -4.43 15.02 -6.02
N VAL A 94 -5.40 14.51 -5.24
CA VAL A 94 -5.79 15.13 -3.96
C VAL A 94 -4.61 15.16 -2.97
N TYR A 95 -3.90 14.04 -2.81
CA TYR A 95 -2.81 13.94 -1.84
C TYR A 95 -1.60 14.78 -2.25
N VAL A 96 -1.29 14.87 -3.54
CA VAL A 96 -0.23 15.74 -4.05
C VAL A 96 -0.54 17.21 -3.78
N ILE A 97 -1.79 17.66 -4.03
CA ILE A 97 -2.20 19.04 -3.75
C ILE A 97 -2.10 19.35 -2.25
N LEU A 98 -2.60 18.46 -1.39
CA LEU A 98 -2.54 18.64 0.06
C LEU A 98 -1.11 18.63 0.59
N ALA A 99 -0.25 17.74 0.11
CA ALA A 99 1.16 17.70 0.47
C ALA A 99 1.92 18.95 0.00
N ALA A 100 1.64 19.43 -1.22
CA ALA A 100 2.21 20.67 -1.75
C ALA A 100 1.78 21.89 -0.91
N ALA A 101 0.51 21.98 -0.53
CA ALA A 101 0.02 23.02 0.38
C ALA A 101 0.72 22.94 1.75
N GLY A 102 0.92 21.74 2.29
CA GLY A 102 1.68 21.50 3.52
C GLY A 102 3.14 21.93 3.43
N LEU A 103 3.80 21.69 2.30
CA LEU A 103 5.16 22.18 2.03
C LEU A 103 5.20 23.71 2.02
N VAL A 104 4.29 24.37 1.31
CA VAL A 104 4.19 25.85 1.29
C VAL A 104 3.95 26.40 2.70
N PHE A 105 3.04 25.80 3.46
CA PHE A 105 2.80 26.17 4.85
C PHE A 105 4.06 26.05 5.72
N THR A 106 4.78 24.92 5.61
CA THR A 106 6.01 24.67 6.36
C THR A 106 7.10 25.70 6.03
N THR A 107 7.31 25.98 4.73
CA THR A 107 8.29 26.97 4.30
C THR A 107 7.95 28.37 4.82
N THR A 108 6.67 28.76 4.81
CA THR A 108 6.20 30.03 5.39
C THR A 108 6.51 30.10 6.89
N CYS A 109 6.21 29.06 7.65
CA CYS A 109 6.53 28.99 9.08
C CYS A 109 8.04 29.07 9.36
N LEU A 110 8.86 28.42 8.54
CA LEU A 110 10.31 28.47 8.66
C LEU A 110 10.87 29.86 8.37
N VAL A 111 10.42 30.49 7.28
CA VAL A 111 10.79 31.86 6.90
C VAL A 111 10.42 32.83 8.01
N PHE A 112 9.20 32.75 8.54
CA PHE A 112 8.76 33.55 9.69
C PHE A 112 9.69 33.38 10.91
N THR A 113 10.07 32.13 11.20
CA THR A 113 10.98 31.81 12.31
C THR A 113 12.39 32.40 12.11
N ILE A 114 12.86 32.51 10.86
CA ILE A 114 14.15 33.13 10.54
C ILE A 114 14.07 34.65 10.73
N PHE A 115 13.06 35.30 10.17
CA PHE A 115 12.91 36.76 10.24
C PHE A 115 12.76 37.27 11.68
N PHE A 116 11.91 36.63 12.48
CA PHE A 116 11.63 37.06 13.85
C PHE A 116 12.46 36.30 14.90
N ARG A 117 13.59 35.69 14.51
CA ARG A 117 14.43 34.87 15.40
C ARG A 117 14.87 35.60 16.67
N ASN A 118 15.06 36.92 16.60
CA ASN A 118 15.53 37.74 17.71
C ASN A 118 14.43 38.16 18.68
N GLU A 119 13.15 37.98 18.30
CA GLU A 119 12.02 38.34 19.13
C GLU A 119 11.90 37.44 20.36
N ARG A 120 11.50 38.02 21.49
CA ARG A 120 11.47 37.33 22.79
C ARG A 120 10.64 36.04 22.74
N LEU A 121 9.51 36.06 22.03
CA LEU A 121 8.56 34.95 21.97
C LEU A 121 9.11 33.76 21.18
N ILE A 122 9.83 33.99 20.08
CA ILE A 122 10.46 32.93 19.27
C ILE A 122 11.73 32.41 19.94
N ARG A 123 12.51 33.28 20.58
CA ARG A 123 13.73 32.88 21.30
C ARG A 123 13.43 31.92 22.45
N LEU A 124 12.31 32.10 23.15
CA LEU A 124 11.87 31.19 24.22
C LEU A 124 11.55 29.77 23.72
N SER A 125 11.20 29.61 22.44
CA SER A 125 10.95 28.30 21.84
C SER A 125 12.20 27.53 21.44
N SER A 126 13.38 28.15 21.48
CA SER A 126 14.61 27.61 20.92
C SER A 126 14.51 27.44 19.38
N PRO A 127 14.85 28.46 18.58
CA PRO A 127 14.62 28.49 17.12
C PRO A 127 15.29 27.34 16.37
N ASN A 128 16.44 26.84 16.86
CA ASN A 128 17.13 25.68 16.26
C ASN A 128 16.26 24.42 16.25
N LEU A 129 15.45 24.21 17.29
CA LEU A 129 14.52 23.07 17.34
C LEU A 129 13.38 23.26 16.34
N ASN A 130 12.93 24.49 16.12
CA ASN A 130 11.88 24.77 15.15
C ASN A 130 12.36 24.52 13.70
N TYR A 131 13.64 24.75 13.40
CA TYR A 131 14.22 24.38 12.09
C TYR A 131 14.23 22.87 11.86
N ILE A 132 14.59 22.08 12.87
CA ILE A 132 14.62 20.62 12.76
C ILE A 132 13.20 20.04 12.64
N ILE A 133 12.21 20.58 13.36
CA ILE A 133 10.80 20.21 13.16
C ILE A 133 10.39 20.48 11.71
N GLY A 134 10.71 21.66 11.16
CA GLY A 134 10.36 21.97 9.78
C GLY A 134 11.04 21.06 8.76
N LEU A 135 12.31 20.69 8.99
CA LEU A 135 13.02 19.70 8.17
C LEU A 135 12.31 18.34 8.19
N GLY A 136 11.94 17.85 9.38
CA GLY A 136 11.18 16.61 9.53
C GLY A 136 9.82 16.66 8.83
N ALA A 137 9.12 17.79 8.92
CA ALA A 137 7.83 17.97 8.26
C ALA A 137 7.96 17.96 6.72
N ILE A 138 8.98 18.62 6.16
CA ILE A 138 9.28 18.57 4.71
C ILE A 138 9.48 17.12 4.26
N VAL A 139 10.30 16.35 4.99
CA VAL A 139 10.56 14.93 4.68
C VAL A 139 9.26 14.11 4.69
N LEU A 140 8.37 14.34 5.67
CA LEU A 140 7.09 13.63 5.76
C LEU A 140 6.12 14.03 4.65
N TYR A 141 6.04 15.30 4.25
CA TYR A 141 5.22 15.72 3.10
C TYR A 141 5.74 15.14 1.79
N ILE A 142 7.06 15.10 1.60
CA ILE A 142 7.67 14.44 0.43
C ILE A 142 7.32 12.94 0.42
N ASN A 143 7.34 12.27 1.57
CA ASN A 143 6.92 10.87 1.67
C ASN A 143 5.47 10.65 1.25
N VAL A 144 4.54 11.55 1.61
CA VAL A 144 3.14 11.46 1.18
C VAL A 144 3.02 11.50 -0.34
N ILE A 145 3.84 12.32 -1.01
CA ILE A 145 3.88 12.36 -2.48
C ILE A 145 4.39 11.03 -3.03
N ILE A 146 5.50 10.50 -2.50
CA ILE A 146 6.09 9.23 -2.96
C ILE A 146 5.13 8.05 -2.76
N LEU A 147 4.37 8.04 -1.68
CA LEU A 147 3.40 6.99 -1.34
C LEU A 147 2.28 6.84 -2.38
N VAL A 148 1.92 7.92 -3.09
CA VAL A 148 0.79 7.93 -4.05
C VAL A 148 1.24 7.89 -5.51
N ILE A 149 2.55 7.75 -5.78
CA ILE A 149 3.08 7.63 -7.14
C ILE A 149 2.59 6.31 -7.76
N PRO A 150 1.94 6.34 -8.94
CA PRO A 150 1.50 5.13 -9.62
C PRO A 150 2.71 4.36 -10.17
N ALA A 151 3.09 3.27 -9.52
CA ALA A 151 4.20 2.42 -9.94
C ALA A 151 3.72 1.24 -10.79
N LYS A 152 3.86 1.37 -12.12
CA LYS A 152 3.57 0.28 -13.07
C LYS A 152 4.75 -0.66 -13.31
N ASP A 153 5.96 -0.20 -13.00
CA ASP A 153 7.20 -0.95 -13.20
C ASP A 153 7.71 -1.54 -11.89
N ALA A 154 8.20 -2.78 -11.94
CA ALA A 154 8.79 -3.45 -10.77
C ALA A 154 9.96 -2.67 -10.17
N ASN A 155 10.78 -2.02 -11.02
CA ASN A 155 11.91 -1.20 -10.58
C ASN A 155 11.47 0.02 -9.78
N LEU A 156 10.46 0.74 -10.26
CA LEU A 156 9.93 1.91 -9.57
C LEU A 156 9.27 1.51 -8.25
N ALA A 157 8.51 0.41 -8.25
CA ALA A 157 7.93 -0.15 -7.03
C ALA A 157 9.02 -0.54 -6.01
N ALA A 158 10.13 -1.14 -6.43
CA ALA A 158 11.24 -1.51 -5.55
C ALA A 158 11.89 -0.28 -4.91
N VAL A 159 12.09 0.79 -5.67
CA VAL A 159 12.62 2.06 -5.16
C VAL A 159 11.66 2.64 -4.11
N ILE A 160 10.36 2.69 -4.38
CA ILE A 160 9.35 3.20 -3.43
C ILE A 160 9.32 2.35 -2.16
N CYS A 161 9.36 1.02 -2.29
CA CYS A 161 9.41 0.06 -1.18
C CYS A 161 10.62 0.29 -0.27
N ASN A 162 11.77 0.66 -0.84
CA ASN A 162 12.98 0.93 -0.09
C ASN A 162 12.99 2.35 0.50
N VAL A 163 12.51 3.36 -0.21
CA VAL A 163 12.61 4.77 0.22
C VAL A 163 11.55 5.13 1.27
N ASN A 164 10.33 4.60 1.19
CA ASN A 164 9.24 4.96 2.10
C ASN A 164 9.57 4.75 3.59
N PRO A 165 10.08 3.57 4.03
CA PRO A 165 10.45 3.36 5.43
C PRO A 165 11.46 4.38 5.96
N TRP A 166 12.40 4.80 5.11
CA TRP A 166 13.41 5.79 5.47
C TRP A 166 12.80 7.16 5.73
N LEU A 167 12.00 7.66 4.80
CA LEU A 167 11.42 8.99 4.93
C LEU A 167 10.41 9.04 6.09
N ILE A 168 9.56 8.03 6.24
CA ILE A 168 8.63 7.94 7.37
C ILE A 168 9.40 7.92 8.70
N SER A 169 10.39 7.04 8.83
CA SER A 169 11.11 6.85 10.09
C SER A 169 11.90 8.09 10.50
N LEU A 170 12.69 8.66 9.58
CA LEU A 170 13.52 9.83 9.83
C LEU A 170 12.67 11.08 10.04
N GLY A 171 11.70 11.33 9.16
CA GLY A 171 10.80 12.48 9.28
C GLY A 171 10.03 12.46 10.60
N TYR A 172 9.54 11.29 11.00
CA TYR A 172 8.88 11.12 12.30
C TYR A 172 9.84 11.39 13.46
N SER A 173 11.05 10.84 13.48
CA SER A 173 12.00 11.06 14.58
C SER A 173 12.45 12.51 14.74
N LEU A 174 12.64 13.23 13.63
CA LEU A 174 12.99 14.65 13.65
C LEU A 174 11.87 15.51 14.27
N CYS A 175 10.62 15.29 13.87
CA CYS A 175 9.48 16.00 14.43
C CYS A 175 9.19 15.58 15.87
N TYR A 176 9.03 14.28 16.08
CA TYR A 176 8.54 13.71 17.31
C TYR A 176 9.58 13.74 18.44
N GLY A 177 10.86 13.50 18.13
CA GLY A 177 11.95 13.61 19.11
C GLY A 177 12.00 15.00 19.76
N ILE A 178 11.65 16.05 19.01
CA ILE A 178 11.60 17.42 19.52
C ILE A 178 10.39 17.65 20.43
N ILE A 179 9.25 17.07 20.09
CA ILE A 179 8.06 17.12 20.95
C ILE A 179 8.35 16.44 22.29
N ILE A 180 8.97 15.25 22.25
CA ILE A 180 9.38 14.52 23.47
C ILE A 180 10.33 15.35 24.31
N ILE A 181 11.43 15.88 23.73
CA ILE A 181 12.43 16.60 24.53
C ILE A 181 11.86 17.90 25.12
N LYS A 182 10.96 18.58 24.40
CA LYS A 182 10.22 19.74 24.91
C LYS A 182 9.30 19.33 26.08
N MET A 183 8.65 18.17 25.99
CA MET A 183 7.81 17.65 27.07
C MET A 183 8.64 17.25 28.30
N ILE A 184 9.78 16.59 28.12
CA ILE A 184 10.71 16.25 29.20
C ILE A 184 11.21 17.52 29.89
N ARG A 185 11.57 18.56 29.12
CA ARG A 185 12.00 19.85 29.67
C ARG A 185 10.94 20.44 30.60
N VAL A 186 9.68 20.47 30.17
CA VAL A 186 8.56 20.94 31.00
C VAL A 186 8.47 20.11 32.28
N TRP A 187 8.43 18.79 32.17
CA TRP A 187 8.32 17.90 33.33
C TRP A 187 9.45 18.11 34.35
N VAL A 188 10.71 18.22 33.92
CA VAL A 188 11.84 18.42 34.84
C VAL A 188 11.80 19.78 35.52
N ILE A 189 11.42 20.85 34.81
CA ILE A 189 11.31 22.20 35.40
C ILE A 189 10.29 22.22 36.55
N PHE A 190 9.19 21.47 36.44
CA PHE A 190 8.11 21.50 37.44
C PHE A 190 8.25 20.48 38.56
N ASN A 191 8.93 19.36 38.33
CA ASN A 191 8.92 18.22 39.27
C ASN A 191 10.24 18.00 40.04
N ARG A 192 11.29 18.82 39.83
CA ARG A 192 12.54 18.72 40.61
C ARG A 192 12.84 20.00 41.39
N PRO A 193 13.20 19.89 42.70
CA PRO A 193 13.62 21.05 43.50
C PRO A 193 14.91 21.65 42.94
N LEU A 194 14.97 22.99 42.98
CA LEU A 194 16.06 23.82 42.45
C LEU A 194 17.43 23.30 42.90
N GLY A 195 18.15 22.61 42.02
CA GLY A 195 19.48 22.06 42.34
C GLY A 195 20.02 21.05 41.34
N PHE A 196 19.14 20.32 40.64
CA PHE A 196 19.55 19.46 39.51
C PHE A 196 19.77 20.30 38.25
N LYS A 197 20.87 21.04 38.27
CA LYS A 197 21.56 21.78 37.21
C LYS A 197 20.73 22.07 35.95
N ALA A 198 20.32 23.33 35.81
CA ALA A 198 19.91 23.98 34.56
C ALA A 198 20.88 23.79 33.35
N ARG A 199 22.04 23.14 33.53
CA ARG A 199 23.00 22.76 32.48
C ARG A 199 22.51 21.66 31.53
N LEU A 200 21.59 20.78 31.94
CA LEU A 200 21.13 19.67 31.09
C LEU A 200 20.17 20.13 29.97
N PHE A 201 19.59 21.32 30.06
CA PHE A 201 18.61 21.81 29.08
C PHE A 201 19.15 22.94 28.19
N ARG A 202 20.44 22.89 27.85
CA ARG A 202 20.98 23.75 26.80
C ARG A 202 20.47 23.26 25.44
N ASP A 203 20.03 24.16 24.57
CA ASP A 203 19.44 23.84 23.25
C ASP A 203 20.29 22.86 22.41
N TYR A 204 21.62 22.94 22.55
CA TYR A 204 22.57 22.00 21.94
C TYR A 204 22.35 20.55 22.39
N LEU A 205 22.08 20.29 23.67
CA LEU A 205 21.90 18.94 24.19
C LEU A 205 20.56 18.34 23.72
N MET A 206 19.52 19.17 23.60
CA MET A 206 18.24 18.75 23.03
C MET A 206 18.38 18.39 21.55
N THR A 207 19.15 19.19 20.81
CA THR A 207 19.47 18.93 19.40
C THR A 207 20.26 17.63 19.25
N LEU A 208 21.26 17.40 20.12
CA LEU A 208 22.06 16.18 20.14
C LEU A 208 21.18 14.94 20.42
N PHE A 209 20.24 15.02 21.35
CA PHE A 209 19.30 13.92 21.64
C PHE A 209 18.49 13.51 20.40
N VAL A 210 17.95 14.48 19.67
CA VAL A 210 17.17 14.23 18.44
C VAL A 210 18.06 13.66 17.33
N LEU A 211 19.29 14.17 17.19
CA LEU A 211 20.26 13.64 16.25
C LEU A 211 20.62 12.18 16.56
N CYS A 212 20.80 11.82 17.84
CA CYS A 212 21.01 10.44 18.26
C CYS A 212 19.84 9.53 17.88
N LEU A 213 18.59 9.99 18.03
CA LEU A 213 17.41 9.22 17.59
C LEU A 213 17.41 8.99 16.07
N ALA A 214 17.75 10.03 15.28
CA ALA A 214 17.87 9.89 13.84
C ALA A 214 19.02 8.95 13.43
N ILE A 215 20.15 8.97 14.14
CA ILE A 215 21.27 8.03 13.91
C ILE A 215 20.83 6.59 14.19
N ILE A 216 20.07 6.35 15.27
CA ILE A 216 19.52 5.02 15.56
C ILE A 216 18.64 4.54 14.41
N ASP A 217 17.77 5.39 13.86
CA ASP A 217 16.96 5.04 12.69
C ASP A 217 17.82 4.70 11.48
N VAL A 218 18.82 5.52 11.17
CA VAL A 218 19.76 5.28 10.05
C VAL A 218 20.46 3.94 10.24
N VAL A 219 20.95 3.61 11.44
CA VAL A 219 21.61 2.33 11.71
C VAL A 219 20.65 1.16 11.50
N ILE A 220 19.42 1.22 12.03
CA ILE A 220 18.42 0.15 11.86
C ILE A 220 18.10 -0.05 10.38
N LEU A 221 17.87 1.04 9.65
CA LEU A 221 17.51 1.01 8.23
C LEU A 221 18.68 0.55 7.35
N LEU A 222 19.91 0.98 7.64
CA LEU A 222 21.11 0.51 6.94
C LEU A 222 21.33 -0.99 7.17
N LEU A 223 21.22 -1.46 8.41
CA LEU A 223 21.37 -2.88 8.72
C LEU A 223 20.34 -3.71 7.95
N HIS A 224 19.09 -3.25 7.89
CA HIS A 224 18.06 -3.91 7.09
C HIS A 224 18.40 -3.89 5.59
N ALA A 225 18.80 -2.76 5.04
CA ALA A 225 19.17 -2.63 3.62
C ALA A 225 20.32 -3.57 3.24
N VAL A 226 21.34 -3.69 4.10
CA VAL A 226 22.47 -4.61 3.90
C VAL A 226 22.00 -6.07 3.96
N ILE A 227 21.16 -6.43 4.95
CA ILE A 227 20.64 -7.80 5.08
C ILE A 227 19.79 -8.20 3.86
N GLU A 228 18.90 -7.32 3.39
CA GLU A 228 18.08 -7.61 2.21
C GLU A 228 18.93 -7.70 0.94
N ALA A 229 19.93 -6.81 0.77
CA ALA A 229 20.86 -6.89 -0.36
C ALA A 229 21.62 -8.23 -0.39
N THR A 230 22.00 -8.79 0.76
CA THR A 230 22.67 -10.11 0.81
C THR A 230 21.77 -11.30 0.49
N ARG A 231 20.45 -11.13 0.53
CA ARG A 231 19.48 -12.22 0.34
C ARG A 231 18.97 -12.35 -1.10
N ASP A 232 19.37 -11.45 -2.00
CA ASP A 232 18.91 -11.36 -3.40
C ASP A 232 17.38 -11.41 -3.57
N ASN A 233 16.66 -11.09 -2.49
CA ASN A 233 15.22 -10.94 -2.50
C ASN A 233 14.95 -9.51 -2.95
N LEU A 234 14.81 -9.31 -4.26
CA LEU A 234 14.20 -8.08 -4.77
C LEU A 234 12.79 -8.04 -4.16
N GLY A 235 12.60 -7.22 -3.12
CA GLY A 235 11.51 -7.32 -2.16
C GLY A 235 10.14 -6.92 -2.69
N VAL A 236 9.91 -7.03 -4.00
CA VAL A 236 8.67 -6.70 -4.67
C VAL A 236 8.06 -7.98 -5.19
N LYS A 237 6.85 -8.29 -4.75
CA LYS A 237 6.06 -9.40 -5.28
C LYS A 237 4.80 -8.87 -5.95
N LEU A 238 4.42 -9.54 -7.02
CA LEU A 238 3.16 -9.31 -7.68
C LEU A 238 2.08 -10.15 -6.98
N THR A 239 1.09 -9.47 -6.39
CA THR A 239 0.02 -10.10 -5.61
C THR A 239 -1.34 -9.69 -6.19
N SER A 240 -2.31 -10.61 -6.15
CA SER A 240 -3.69 -10.33 -6.59
C SER A 240 -4.29 -9.18 -5.79
N ASN A 241 -4.91 -8.22 -6.48
CA ASN A 241 -5.59 -7.12 -5.83
C ASN A 241 -6.84 -7.60 -5.08
N ARG A 242 -6.99 -7.20 -3.81
CA ARG A 242 -8.20 -7.50 -3.01
C ARG A 242 -9.34 -6.52 -3.27
N GLU A 243 -9.08 -5.36 -3.87
CA GLU A 243 -10.11 -4.35 -4.17
C GLU A 243 -10.91 -4.67 -5.44
N LEU A 244 -10.30 -5.34 -6.42
CA LEU A 244 -10.95 -5.82 -7.64
C LEU A 244 -10.77 -7.35 -7.74
N PRO A 245 -11.60 -8.13 -7.03
CA PRO A 245 -11.55 -9.59 -7.08
C PRO A 245 -12.26 -10.19 -8.30
N GLU A 246 -13.05 -9.42 -9.05
CA GLU A 246 -13.78 -9.96 -10.20
C GLU A 246 -12.84 -10.18 -11.39
N GLU A 247 -12.67 -11.47 -11.73
CA GLU A 247 -12.25 -11.90 -13.07
C GLU A 247 -13.26 -11.32 -14.06
N THR A 248 -12.90 -10.18 -14.65
CA THR A 248 -13.75 -9.56 -15.66
C THR A 248 -13.47 -10.28 -16.96
N PHE A 249 -14.51 -10.84 -17.57
CA PHE A 249 -14.42 -11.35 -18.93
C PHE A 249 -14.32 -10.14 -19.87
N GLY A 250 -13.19 -10.02 -20.58
CA GLY A 250 -13.04 -9.02 -21.62
C GLY A 250 -14.06 -9.20 -22.75
N VAL A 251 -14.16 -8.21 -23.64
CA VAL A 251 -15.04 -8.27 -24.83
C VAL A 251 -14.72 -9.49 -25.72
N THR A 252 -13.50 -10.03 -25.61
CA THR A 252 -12.97 -11.22 -26.29
C THR A 252 -13.01 -12.49 -25.43
N ALA A 253 -13.72 -12.49 -24.29
CA ALA A 253 -13.76 -13.59 -23.32
C ALA A 253 -12.39 -13.93 -22.67
N GLU A 254 -11.43 -13.00 -22.69
CA GLU A 254 -10.15 -13.13 -21.98
C GLU A 254 -10.35 -12.97 -20.47
N ARG A 255 -9.62 -13.77 -19.67
CA ARG A 255 -9.61 -13.63 -18.20
C ARG A 255 -8.58 -12.57 -17.79
N HIS A 256 -9.04 -11.46 -17.21
CA HIS A 256 -8.16 -10.43 -16.65
C HIS A 256 -7.94 -10.67 -15.15
N LYS A 257 -6.67 -10.67 -14.73
CA LYS A 257 -6.28 -10.78 -13.32
C LYS A 257 -5.57 -9.50 -12.88
N TYR A 258 -6.25 -8.72 -12.05
CA TYR A 258 -5.69 -7.49 -11.49
C TYR A 258 -4.69 -7.79 -10.38
N SER A 259 -3.45 -7.37 -10.57
CA SER A 259 -2.36 -7.59 -9.62
C SER A 259 -1.67 -6.27 -9.26
N LEU A 260 -0.99 -6.22 -8.11
CA LEU A 260 -0.25 -5.04 -7.66
C LEU A 260 1.10 -5.43 -7.09
N TYR A 261 2.05 -4.50 -7.11
CA TYR A 261 3.37 -4.67 -6.53
C TYR A 261 3.33 -4.39 -5.02
N ILE A 262 3.62 -5.39 -4.20
CA ILE A 262 3.76 -5.25 -2.75
C ILE A 262 5.19 -5.51 -2.28
N CYS A 263 5.61 -4.81 -1.22
CA CYS A 263 6.95 -4.92 -0.66
C CYS A 263 7.12 -6.14 0.27
N GLU A 264 6.92 -7.38 -0.20
CA GLU A 264 6.90 -8.55 0.69
C GLU A 264 8.26 -9.23 0.87
N SER A 265 8.91 -8.99 2.01
CA SER A 265 10.03 -9.78 2.51
C SER A 265 9.85 -10.15 3.99
N LYS A 266 10.35 -11.32 4.39
CA LYS A 266 10.41 -11.72 5.81
C LYS A 266 11.18 -10.67 6.64
N GLY A 267 12.24 -10.09 6.10
CA GLY A 267 12.99 -9.05 6.80
C GLY A 267 12.22 -7.74 6.96
N GLN A 268 11.29 -7.41 6.07
CA GLN A 268 10.46 -6.21 6.23
C GLN A 268 9.55 -6.30 7.46
N VAL A 269 8.99 -7.47 7.76
CA VAL A 269 8.18 -7.68 8.97
C VAL A 269 9.01 -7.41 10.22
N TYR A 270 10.25 -7.92 10.27
CA TYR A 270 11.17 -7.66 11.39
C TYR A 270 11.57 -6.18 11.46
N LEU A 271 11.83 -5.52 10.34
CA LEU A 271 12.12 -4.08 10.30
C LEU A 271 10.99 -3.27 10.93
N TYR A 272 9.76 -3.47 10.46
CA TYR A 272 8.59 -2.75 10.98
C TYR A 272 8.34 -3.06 12.45
N ALA A 273 8.52 -4.32 12.88
CA ALA A 273 8.41 -4.69 14.29
C ALA A 273 9.41 -3.95 15.17
N VAL A 274 10.68 -3.86 14.77
CA VAL A 274 11.72 -3.13 15.52
C VAL A 274 11.46 -1.62 15.52
N LEU A 275 11.17 -1.03 14.35
CA LEU A 275 10.90 0.41 14.23
C LEU A 275 9.66 0.82 15.02
N PHE A 276 8.53 0.14 14.84
CA PHE A 276 7.30 0.45 15.57
C PHE A 276 7.40 0.12 17.05
N GLY A 277 8.11 -0.94 17.43
CA GLY A 277 8.35 -1.27 18.83
C GLY A 277 9.11 -0.16 19.56
N TYR A 278 10.25 0.28 19.02
CA TYR A 278 11.04 1.34 19.66
C TYR A 278 10.31 2.69 19.65
N LYS A 279 9.69 3.08 18.53
CA LYS A 279 8.92 4.34 18.46
C LYS A 279 7.68 4.29 19.35
N GLY A 280 7.02 3.14 19.46
CA GLY A 280 5.89 2.92 20.36
C GLY A 280 6.27 3.09 21.83
N ILE A 281 7.41 2.53 22.26
CA ILE A 281 7.93 2.73 23.64
C ILE A 281 8.18 4.22 23.91
N LEU A 282 8.85 4.92 22.98
CA LEU A 282 9.05 6.36 23.11
C LEU A 282 7.72 7.13 23.15
N GLN A 283 6.73 6.69 22.37
CA GLN A 283 5.41 7.30 22.35
C GLN A 283 4.66 7.15 23.67
N VAL A 284 4.72 5.97 24.28
CA VAL A 284 4.13 5.71 25.59
C VAL A 284 4.81 6.57 26.67
N LEU A 285 6.14 6.69 26.65
CA LEU A 285 6.87 7.55 27.59
C LEU A 285 6.43 9.01 27.47
N ALA A 286 6.26 9.53 26.25
CA ALA A 286 5.79 10.89 26.04
C ALA A 286 4.34 11.09 26.50
N LEU A 287 3.46 10.11 26.29
CA LEU A 287 2.08 10.14 26.79
C LEU A 287 2.04 10.21 28.31
N LEU A 288 2.86 9.39 28.99
CA LEU A 288 2.97 9.43 30.45
C LEU A 288 3.45 10.80 30.95
N LEU A 289 4.44 11.39 30.28
CA LEU A 289 4.92 12.73 30.60
C LEU A 289 3.85 13.80 30.36
N ALA A 290 3.18 13.76 29.20
CA ALA A 290 2.10 14.68 28.84
C ALA A 290 0.94 14.63 29.84
N PHE A 291 0.58 13.42 30.30
CA PHE A 291 -0.44 13.23 31.33
C PHE A 291 -0.02 13.84 32.66
N ARG A 292 1.24 13.63 33.08
CA ARG A 292 1.78 14.19 34.32
C ARG A 292 1.89 15.73 34.30
N THR A 293 2.10 16.34 33.14
CA THR A 293 2.23 17.80 33.00
C THR A 293 0.91 18.53 32.71
N ARG A 294 -0.21 17.82 32.53
CA ARG A 294 -1.52 18.39 32.14
C ARG A 294 -2.06 19.45 33.10
N ASN A 295 -1.81 19.31 34.41
CA ASN A 295 -2.36 20.20 35.43
C ASN A 295 -1.48 21.42 35.74
N VAL A 296 -0.35 21.56 35.05
CA VAL A 296 0.56 22.67 35.25
C VAL A 296 0.13 23.86 34.40
N LYS A 297 -0.64 24.77 34.99
CA LYS A 297 -1.04 26.04 34.36
C LYS A 297 -0.17 27.17 34.90
N VAL A 298 0.75 27.70 34.09
CA VAL A 298 1.58 28.85 34.46
C VAL A 298 1.25 30.02 33.54
N LYS A 299 0.91 31.18 34.13
CA LYS A 299 0.67 32.43 33.38
C LYS A 299 1.91 32.76 32.54
N GLY A 300 1.76 32.79 31.22
CA GLY A 300 2.83 33.07 30.25
C GLY A 300 3.48 31.83 29.60
N LEU A 301 3.02 30.61 29.92
CA LEU A 301 3.55 29.36 29.35
C LEU A 301 2.44 28.35 28.98
N ASP A 302 1.40 28.80 28.27
CA ASP A 302 0.35 27.92 27.70
C ASP A 302 0.90 26.97 26.61
N ASP A 303 2.15 27.14 26.19
CA ASP A 303 2.88 26.30 25.22
C ASP A 303 2.86 24.81 25.59
N SER A 304 2.86 24.46 26.88
CA SER A 304 2.85 23.06 27.33
C SER A 304 1.56 22.32 26.97
N VAL A 305 0.43 23.02 26.89
CA VAL A 305 -0.88 22.43 26.55
C VAL A 305 -0.92 22.05 25.08
N TYR A 306 -0.42 22.92 24.20
CA TYR A 306 -0.35 22.65 22.76
C TYR A 306 0.65 21.53 22.44
N ILE A 307 1.78 21.49 23.14
CA ILE A 307 2.74 20.38 23.04
C ILE A 307 2.09 19.07 23.50
N ALA A 308 1.35 19.06 24.62
CA ALA A 308 0.63 17.87 25.08
C ALA A 308 -0.44 17.41 24.09
N ALA A 309 -1.20 18.35 23.50
CA ALA A 309 -2.17 18.05 22.44
C ALA A 309 -1.50 17.39 21.23
N SER A 310 -0.33 17.89 20.81
CA SER A 310 0.43 17.27 19.71
C SER A 310 0.88 15.84 20.02
N VAL A 311 1.22 15.52 21.27
CA VAL A 311 1.55 14.14 21.69
C VAL A 311 0.33 13.23 21.56
N TYR A 312 -0.87 13.69 21.95
CA TYR A 312 -2.08 12.86 21.82
C TYR A 312 -2.43 12.57 20.35
N VAL A 313 -2.42 13.60 19.50
CA VAL A 313 -2.69 13.45 18.06
C VAL A 313 -1.69 12.50 17.40
N THR A 314 -0.39 12.69 17.65
CA THR A 314 0.66 11.83 17.09
C THR A 314 0.58 10.38 17.58
N SER A 315 0.09 10.15 18.81
CA SER A 315 -0.14 8.79 19.32
C SER A 315 -1.22 8.05 18.54
N ILE A 316 -2.33 8.74 18.26
CA ILE A 316 -3.43 8.18 17.47
C ILE A 316 -2.96 7.89 16.05
N VAL A 317 -2.27 8.84 15.42
CA VAL A 317 -1.72 8.66 14.07
C VAL A 317 -0.75 7.48 14.01
N LEU A 318 0.16 7.34 14.98
CA LEU A 318 1.09 6.21 15.03
C LEU A 318 0.35 4.87 15.14
N ALA A 319 -0.66 4.78 16.00
CA ALA A 319 -1.47 3.58 16.16
C ALA A 319 -2.18 3.20 14.86
N VAL A 320 -2.79 4.17 14.17
CA VAL A 320 -3.43 3.96 12.86
C VAL A 320 -2.42 3.46 11.83
N ILE A 321 -1.24 4.09 11.72
CA ILE A 321 -0.20 3.67 10.77
C ILE A 321 0.27 2.23 11.03
N ILE A 322 0.46 1.86 12.31
CA ILE A 322 0.85 0.49 12.69
C ILE A 322 -0.22 -0.50 12.22
N VAL A 323 -1.49 -0.26 12.57
CA VAL A 323 -2.58 -1.17 12.19
C VAL A 323 -2.68 -1.28 10.67
N SER A 324 -2.69 -0.16 9.94
CA SER A 324 -2.79 -0.13 8.48
C SER A 324 -1.64 -0.85 7.79
N THR A 325 -0.43 -0.81 8.33
CA THR A 325 0.74 -1.49 7.76
C THR A 325 0.59 -3.01 7.75
N TYR A 326 -0.14 -3.59 8.70
CA TYR A 326 -0.38 -5.03 8.75
C TYR A 326 -1.71 -5.45 8.12
N THR A 327 -2.74 -4.61 8.17
CA THR A 327 -4.09 -5.00 7.69
C THR A 327 -4.39 -4.56 6.27
N LEU A 328 -3.88 -3.41 5.83
CA LEU A 328 -4.27 -2.79 4.56
C LEU A 328 -3.22 -2.95 3.46
N ARG A 329 -2.07 -3.60 3.72
CA ARG A 329 -0.93 -3.61 2.79
C ARG A 329 -1.23 -4.16 1.39
N ASP A 330 -2.26 -5.00 1.28
CA ASP A 330 -2.71 -5.63 0.01
C ASP A 330 -3.80 -4.81 -0.72
N TYR A 331 -4.16 -3.64 -0.19
CA TYR A 331 -5.20 -2.76 -0.73
C TYR A 331 -4.55 -1.53 -1.39
N VAL A 332 -4.60 -1.48 -2.72
CA VAL A 332 -3.88 -0.47 -3.53
C VAL A 332 -4.32 0.97 -3.25
N ASN A 333 -5.59 1.20 -2.91
CA ASN A 333 -6.08 2.53 -2.56
C ASN A 333 -6.17 2.74 -1.05
N ALA A 334 -6.64 1.74 -0.29
CA ALA A 334 -6.90 1.93 1.13
C ALA A 334 -5.62 2.18 1.95
N TYR A 335 -4.53 1.47 1.67
CA TYR A 335 -3.26 1.66 2.38
C TYR A 335 -2.69 3.07 2.23
N PRO A 336 -2.40 3.56 1.01
CA PRO A 336 -1.85 4.91 0.83
C PRO A 336 -2.82 5.99 1.30
N ALA A 337 -4.14 5.77 1.20
CA ALA A 337 -5.15 6.69 1.72
C ALA A 337 -5.00 6.90 3.23
N VAL A 338 -5.05 5.82 4.01
CA VAL A 338 -5.07 5.90 5.48
C VAL A 338 -3.71 6.35 6.02
N VAL A 339 -2.61 5.79 5.53
CA VAL A 339 -1.25 6.16 5.97
C VAL A 339 -0.95 7.61 5.57
N GLY A 340 -1.21 7.98 4.32
CA GLY A 340 -1.00 9.35 3.83
C GLY A 340 -1.82 10.37 4.60
N MET A 341 -3.09 10.07 4.92
CA MET A 341 -3.95 10.97 5.69
C MET A 341 -3.44 11.14 7.12
N GLY A 342 -3.04 10.04 7.76
CA GLY A 342 -2.41 10.09 9.08
C GLY A 342 -1.15 10.97 9.09
N LEU A 343 -0.27 10.82 8.10
CA LEU A 343 0.92 11.65 7.97
C LEU A 343 0.58 13.13 7.70
N LEU A 344 -0.34 13.43 6.80
CA LEU A 344 -0.78 14.80 6.50
C LEU A 344 -1.40 15.48 7.73
N LEU A 345 -2.37 14.84 8.38
CA LEU A 345 -3.04 15.40 9.56
C LEU A 345 -2.07 15.51 10.75
N GLY A 346 -1.24 14.49 10.97
CA GLY A 346 -0.24 14.51 12.03
C GLY A 346 0.75 15.66 11.87
N THR A 347 1.35 15.81 10.68
CA THR A 347 2.35 16.86 10.40
C THR A 347 1.74 18.27 10.45
N THR A 348 0.59 18.48 9.80
CA THR A 348 -0.10 19.78 9.81
C THR A 348 -0.49 20.19 11.22
N MET A 349 -1.01 19.27 12.04
CA MET A 349 -1.34 19.56 13.44
C MET A 349 -0.11 19.88 14.29
N ILE A 350 1.00 19.14 14.12
CA ILE A 350 2.25 19.45 14.84
C ILE A 350 2.72 20.87 14.51
N LEU A 351 2.79 21.22 13.22
CA LEU A 351 3.22 22.55 12.80
C LEU A 351 2.23 23.62 13.28
N GLY A 352 0.93 23.40 13.10
CA GLY A 352 -0.11 24.33 13.52
C GLY A 352 -0.04 24.63 15.01
N LEU A 353 0.01 23.60 15.85
CA LEU A 353 0.04 23.75 17.32
C LEU A 353 1.35 24.38 17.83
N VAL A 354 2.46 24.20 17.12
CA VAL A 354 3.78 24.76 17.51
C VAL A 354 3.97 26.21 17.03
N PHE A 355 3.46 26.57 15.85
CA PHE A 355 3.72 27.85 15.21
C PHE A 355 2.56 28.86 15.30
N ILE A 356 1.29 28.44 15.17
CA ILE A 356 0.13 29.35 15.11
C ILE A 356 0.00 30.21 16.38
N PRO A 357 0.08 29.67 17.62
CA PRO A 357 -0.05 30.48 18.84
C PRO A 357 0.99 31.59 18.98
N ARG A 358 2.04 31.56 18.16
CA ARG A 358 3.16 32.51 18.21
C ARG A 358 3.03 33.60 17.18
N VAL A 359 2.58 33.24 15.99
CA VAL A 359 2.23 34.22 14.95
C VAL A 359 1.09 35.11 15.44
N SER A 360 0.11 34.57 16.18
CA SER A 360 -1.06 35.34 16.64
C SER A 360 -0.82 36.21 17.89
N LYS A 361 0.31 36.04 18.58
CA LYS A 361 0.65 36.77 19.83
C LYS A 361 1.73 37.85 19.62
N GLN A 362 2.30 37.92 18.42
CA GLN A 362 3.06 39.08 17.96
C GLN A 362 2.11 40.10 17.36
#